data_AF-A0A5J4VY51-F1
#
_entry.id   AF-A0A5J4VY51-F1
#
_cell.length_a   1.000
_cell.length_b   1.000
_cell.length_c   1.000
_cell.angle_alpha   90.00
_cell.angle_beta   90.00
_cell.angle_gamma   90.00
#
_symmetry.space_group_name_H-M   'P 1'
#
loop_
_entity.id
_entity.type
_entity.pdbx_description
1 polymer ?
#
loop_
_entity_poly.entity_id
_entity_poly.type
_entity_poly.pdbx_seq_one_letter_code
_entity_poly.pdbx_strand_id
1 'polypeptide(L)'
;MLKSKGKDQSKAALEALSKLIRNLQKTAQTLIRNGFIQMATFALMEEGTPEHVQTNLLIIILDLIINGADVSVMGGLFTVLEKFSQEKDVKKQEITMKAKMIVALLAGQGITGLSSQNEIQQLKREIDEYKKKNSEFELKDQEEKKENDKLKRKIIDLEHQLEESKSKPGDIPISINVPSGNYTKKEQEYTYTSTSEFSDFGVMKAGLSIPFGSRSYEQPYGKDSMFFYCGYVYQNTKFTLGNQAFKDNDTAVIEINLLSVPRTSHLFINGVQQPAYISGIPESVQYFFLFQSQGASITVLSLKRLSTPTIVNMSNTKEVKWE
;
A
#
# COMPACT_ATOMS: atom_id res chain seq x y z
N MET A 1 65.46 25.40 1.15
CA MET A 1 66.41 25.85 2.19
C MET A 1 66.36 24.96 3.44
N LEU A 2 65.21 24.78 4.10
CA LEU A 2 65.11 23.90 5.29
C LEU A 2 65.43 22.43 4.97
N LYS A 3 64.97 21.89 3.83
CA LYS A 3 65.31 20.54 3.34
C LYS A 3 66.66 20.45 2.59
N SER A 4 67.57 21.42 2.75
CA SER A 4 68.85 21.39 2.01
C SER A 4 69.69 20.17 2.40
N LYS A 5 70.35 19.56 1.41
CA LYS A 5 71.37 18.52 1.65
C LYS A 5 72.57 19.07 2.42
N GLY A 6 72.86 20.37 2.26
CA GLY A 6 73.92 21.06 3.01
C GLY A 6 73.48 21.34 4.45
N LYS A 7 74.21 20.79 5.41
CA LYS A 7 73.91 20.90 6.85
C LYS A 7 73.84 22.36 7.31
N ASP A 8 74.82 23.18 6.94
CA ASP A 8 74.89 24.58 7.39
C ASP A 8 73.77 25.44 6.80
N GLN A 9 73.43 25.21 5.52
CA GLN A 9 72.33 25.92 4.87
C GLN A 9 70.97 25.53 5.49
N SER A 10 70.77 24.25 5.78
CA SER A 10 69.56 23.77 6.47
C SER A 10 69.46 24.33 7.88
N LYS A 11 70.59 24.40 8.61
CA LYS A 11 70.68 24.96 9.96
C LYS A 11 70.41 26.47 9.98
N ALA A 12 71.00 27.25 9.07
CA ALA A 12 70.73 28.68 8.96
C ALA A 12 69.24 28.96 8.69
N ALA A 13 68.60 28.14 7.85
CA ALA A 13 67.17 28.24 7.58
C ALA A 13 66.32 27.88 8.82
N LEU A 14 66.72 26.87 9.59
CA LEU A 14 66.10 26.53 10.87
C LEU A 14 66.16 27.73 11.83
N GLU A 15 67.35 28.27 12.08
CA GLU A 15 67.54 29.34 13.07
C GLU A 15 66.73 30.59 12.73
N ALA A 16 66.70 30.97 11.45
CA ALA A 16 65.89 32.08 10.96
C ALA A 16 64.39 31.82 11.20
N LEU A 17 63.90 30.63 10.86
CA LEU A 17 62.48 30.30 10.98
C LEU A 17 62.04 30.16 12.45
N SER A 18 62.83 29.51 13.30
CA SER A 18 62.59 29.42 14.75
C SER A 18 62.51 30.81 15.38
N LYS A 19 63.41 31.73 15.01
CA LYS A 19 63.39 33.11 15.49
C LYS A 19 62.10 33.84 15.06
N LEU A 20 61.64 33.62 13.83
CA LEU A 20 60.39 34.21 13.34
C LEU A 20 59.16 33.64 14.06
N ILE A 21 59.11 32.33 14.31
CA ILE A 21 58.01 31.68 15.04
C ILE A 21 57.92 32.22 16.47
N ARG A 22 59.05 32.35 17.16
CA ARG A 22 59.09 32.82 18.56
C ARG A 22 58.74 34.29 18.73
N ASN A 23 59.10 35.13 17.76
CA ASN A 23 58.90 36.58 17.87
C ASN A 23 57.57 37.07 17.28
N LEU A 24 56.89 36.27 16.45
CA LEU A 24 55.72 36.70 15.70
C LEU A 24 54.62 35.63 15.74
N GLN A 25 53.64 35.80 16.64
CA GLN A 25 52.53 34.85 16.81
C GLN A 25 51.75 34.59 15.50
N LYS A 26 51.62 35.59 14.62
CA LYS A 26 51.00 35.45 13.29
C LYS A 26 51.75 34.50 12.36
N THR A 27 53.07 34.36 12.52
CA THR A 27 53.90 33.49 11.67
C THR A 27 53.59 32.02 11.92
N ALA A 28 53.43 31.61 13.19
CA ALA A 28 53.10 30.23 13.54
C ALA A 28 51.77 29.78 12.89
N GLN A 29 50.72 30.61 13.01
CA GLN A 29 49.42 30.35 12.39
C GLN A 29 49.50 30.34 10.85
N THR A 30 50.28 31.25 10.27
CA THR A 30 50.46 31.33 8.81
C THR A 30 51.16 30.08 8.26
N LEU A 31 52.15 29.55 8.96
CA LEU A 31 52.84 28.31 8.57
C LEU A 31 51.89 27.10 8.60
N ILE A 32 51.08 26.96 9.65
CA ILE A 32 50.07 25.91 9.74
C ILE A 32 49.06 26.04 8.59
N ARG A 33 48.52 27.25 8.36
CA ARG A 33 47.55 27.50 7.29
C ARG A 33 48.12 27.19 5.90
N ASN A 34 49.42 27.41 5.70
CA ASN A 34 50.10 27.13 4.44
C ASN A 34 50.57 25.67 4.31
N GLY A 35 50.11 24.76 5.18
CA GLY A 35 50.34 23.33 5.05
C GLY A 35 51.72 22.85 5.52
N PHE A 36 52.40 23.63 6.37
CA PHE A 36 53.72 23.24 6.88
C PHE A 36 53.69 21.88 7.59
N ILE A 37 52.64 21.61 8.38
CA ILE A 37 52.52 20.36 9.14
C ILE A 37 52.44 19.16 8.20
N GLN A 38 51.61 19.19 7.16
CA GLN A 38 51.49 18.12 6.17
C GLN A 38 52.80 17.92 5.40
N MET A 39 53.48 19.02 5.03
CA MET A 39 54.79 18.96 4.36
C MET A 39 55.86 18.33 5.25
N ALA A 40 55.87 18.67 6.55
CA ALA A 40 56.79 18.12 7.52
C ALA A 40 56.50 16.63 7.76
N THR A 41 55.23 16.23 7.89
CA THR A 41 54.82 14.83 7.99
C THR A 41 55.34 14.01 6.80
N PHE A 42 55.12 14.49 5.57
CA PHE A 42 55.58 13.81 4.37
C PHE A 42 57.12 13.69 4.34
N ALA A 43 57.82 14.77 4.66
CA ALA A 43 59.28 14.79 4.69
C ALA A 43 59.88 13.86 5.76
N LEU A 44 59.20 13.70 6.90
CA LEU A 44 59.62 12.78 7.95
C LEU A 44 59.37 11.31 7.57
N MET A 45 58.41 11.03 6.68
CA MET A 45 58.14 9.68 6.16
C MET A 45 59.03 9.31 4.96
N GLU A 46 59.62 10.29 4.27
CA GLU A 46 60.39 10.09 3.04
C GLU A 46 61.72 9.35 3.32
N GLU A 47 61.91 8.21 2.68
CA GLU A 47 63.10 7.37 2.82
C GLU A 47 64.35 8.10 2.28
N GLY A 48 65.45 8.02 3.01
CA GLY A 48 66.70 8.71 2.65
C GLY A 48 66.75 10.20 3.03
N THR A 49 65.73 10.71 3.75
CA THR A 49 65.78 12.08 4.30
C THR A 49 66.96 12.22 5.27
N PRO A 50 67.84 13.22 5.11
CA PRO A 50 68.98 13.41 5.99
C PRO A 50 68.56 13.66 7.45
N GLU A 51 69.30 13.08 8.40
CA GLU A 51 69.01 13.20 9.84
C GLU A 51 68.92 14.66 10.30
N HIS A 52 69.78 15.54 9.79
CA HIS A 52 69.72 16.97 10.14
C HIS A 52 68.43 17.65 9.67
N VAL A 53 67.85 17.21 8.54
CA VAL A 53 66.56 17.73 8.07
C VAL A 53 65.44 17.23 8.98
N GLN A 54 65.45 15.96 9.36
CA GLN A 54 64.46 15.39 10.29
C GLN A 54 64.49 16.12 11.64
N THR A 55 65.69 16.31 12.21
CA THR A 55 65.89 17.08 13.44
C THR A 55 65.36 18.52 13.31
N ASN A 56 65.68 19.22 12.22
CA ASN A 56 65.24 20.59 12.01
C ASN A 56 63.72 20.70 11.90
N LEU A 57 63.06 19.77 11.21
CA LEU A 57 61.60 19.73 11.11
C LEU A 57 60.94 19.51 12.48
N LEU A 58 61.47 18.59 13.29
CA LEU A 58 60.96 18.34 14.65
C LEU A 58 61.15 19.56 15.55
N ILE A 59 62.27 20.29 15.43
CA ILE A 59 62.49 21.55 16.17
C ILE A 59 61.43 22.59 15.80
N ILE A 60 61.13 22.76 14.51
CA ILE A 60 60.10 23.73 14.08
C ILE A 60 58.71 23.31 14.58
N ILE A 61 58.37 22.02 14.50
CA ILE A 61 57.09 21.52 15.04
C ILE A 61 56.99 21.81 16.54
N LEU A 62 58.07 21.56 17.29
CA LEU A 62 58.12 21.85 18.72
C LEU A 62 57.99 23.36 19.00
N ASP A 63 58.69 24.22 18.26
CA ASP A 63 58.55 25.67 18.36
C ASP A 63 57.11 26.12 18.05
N LEU A 64 56.44 25.54 17.06
CA LEU A 64 55.03 25.84 16.76
C LEU A 64 54.12 25.50 17.94
N ILE A 65 54.28 24.32 18.54
CA ILE A 65 53.47 23.88 19.70
C ILE A 65 53.71 24.80 20.91
N ILE A 66 54.98 25.07 21.24
CA ILE A 66 55.34 25.91 22.40
C ILE A 66 54.83 27.35 22.23
N ASN A 67 54.78 27.85 20.99
CA ASN A 67 54.30 29.21 20.68
C ASN A 67 52.79 29.27 20.38
N GLY A 68 52.02 28.29 20.86
CA GLY A 68 50.55 28.35 20.90
C GLY A 68 49.86 28.16 19.55
N ALA A 69 50.48 27.42 18.63
CA ALA A 69 49.84 27.06 17.38
C ALA A 69 48.76 25.97 17.60
N ASP A 70 47.75 25.92 16.73
CA ASP A 70 46.65 24.96 16.84
C ASP A 70 47.16 23.52 16.64
N VAL A 71 47.08 22.70 17.69
CA VAL A 71 47.56 21.31 17.68
C VAL A 71 46.56 20.32 17.11
N SER A 72 45.28 20.71 16.92
CA SER A 72 44.25 19.81 16.39
C SER A 72 44.59 19.32 14.98
N VAL A 73 45.24 20.18 14.19
CA VAL A 73 45.72 19.87 12.83
C VAL A 73 46.97 18.99 12.81
N MET A 74 47.58 18.72 13.97
CA MET A 74 48.80 17.93 14.11
C MET A 74 48.53 16.44 14.37
N GLY A 75 47.26 16.00 14.41
CA GLY A 75 46.90 14.59 14.63
C GLY A 75 47.59 13.61 13.66
N GLY A 76 47.75 14.00 12.39
CA GLY A 76 48.45 13.20 11.38
C GLY A 76 49.95 12.98 11.63
N LEU A 77 50.57 13.75 12.54
CA LEU A 77 51.97 13.54 12.94
C LEU A 77 52.13 12.37 13.93
N PHE A 78 51.08 12.00 14.66
CA PHE A 78 51.19 11.08 15.80
C PHE A 78 51.82 9.74 15.41
N THR A 79 51.33 9.11 14.35
CA THR A 79 51.84 7.82 13.85
C THR A 79 53.31 7.90 13.42
N VAL A 80 53.74 9.02 12.84
CA VAL A 80 55.14 9.22 12.42
C VAL A 80 56.03 9.42 13.65
N LEU A 81 55.62 10.30 14.55
CA LEU A 81 56.36 10.60 15.77
C LEU A 81 56.49 9.37 16.67
N GLU A 82 55.46 8.53 16.74
CA GLU A 82 55.50 7.28 17.49
C GLU A 82 56.57 6.33 16.93
N LYS A 83 56.69 6.21 15.59
CA LYS A 83 57.79 5.45 14.96
C LYS A 83 59.16 6.01 15.34
N PHE A 84 59.35 7.32 15.24
CA PHE A 84 60.62 7.96 15.64
C PHE A 84 60.89 7.83 17.15
N SER A 85 59.85 7.79 18.00
CA SER A 85 60.00 7.65 19.45
C SER A 85 60.52 6.26 19.89
N GLN A 86 60.38 5.26 19.02
CA GLN A 86 60.82 3.87 19.25
C GLN A 86 62.16 3.55 18.59
N GLU A 87 62.79 4.51 17.90
CA GLU A 87 64.09 4.34 17.26
C GLU A 87 65.20 4.11 18.32
N LYS A 88 66.01 3.07 18.10
CA LYS A 88 67.05 2.60 19.03
C LYS A 88 68.46 2.95 18.57
N ASP A 89 68.63 3.45 17.34
CA ASP A 89 69.94 3.91 16.86
C ASP A 89 70.45 5.10 17.67
N VAL A 90 71.64 4.95 18.27
CA VAL A 90 72.32 5.98 19.06
C VAL A 90 72.55 7.25 18.25
N LYS A 91 72.81 7.15 16.94
CA LYS A 91 73.01 8.33 16.08
C LYS A 91 71.76 9.18 15.93
N LYS A 92 70.58 8.58 16.09
CA LYS A 92 69.27 9.25 15.99
C LYS A 92 68.67 9.62 17.34
N GLN A 93 69.43 9.51 18.44
CA GLN A 93 68.94 9.78 19.79
C GLN A 93 68.29 11.17 19.93
N GLU A 94 68.85 12.20 19.26
CA GLU A 94 68.27 13.55 19.28
C GLU A 94 66.87 13.57 18.64
N ILE A 95 66.68 12.88 17.51
CA ILE A 95 65.39 12.74 16.81
C ILE A 95 64.41 12.00 17.72
N THR A 96 64.83 10.89 18.33
CA THR A 96 64.02 10.11 19.26
C THR A 96 63.56 10.94 20.45
N MET A 97 64.45 11.73 21.07
CA MET A 97 64.11 12.60 22.20
C MET A 97 63.09 13.66 21.81
N LYS A 98 63.30 14.35 20.68
CA LYS A 98 62.36 15.39 20.21
C LYS A 98 61.00 14.80 19.85
N ALA A 99 60.97 13.64 19.19
CA ALA A 99 59.73 12.95 18.87
C ALA A 99 58.95 12.58 20.15
N LYS A 100 59.62 12.04 21.18
CA LYS A 100 59.00 11.77 22.50
C LYS A 100 58.43 13.03 23.15
N MET A 101 59.16 14.14 23.12
CA MET A 101 58.68 15.42 23.67
C MET A 101 57.40 15.88 22.95
N ILE A 102 57.39 15.83 21.62
CA ILE A 102 56.24 16.25 20.83
C ILE A 102 55.03 15.34 21.09
N VAL A 103 55.22 14.01 21.11
CA VAL A 103 54.14 13.05 21.45
C VAL A 103 53.58 13.34 22.84
N ALA A 104 54.42 13.59 23.84
CA ALA A 104 53.98 13.91 25.19
C ALA A 104 53.16 15.22 25.24
N LEU A 105 53.59 16.26 24.51
CA LEU A 105 52.86 17.53 24.43
C LEU A 105 51.51 17.38 23.72
N LEU A 106 51.45 16.63 22.62
CA LEU A 106 50.21 16.35 21.89
C LEU A 106 49.23 15.52 22.73
N ALA A 107 49.73 14.47 23.39
CA ALA A 107 48.93 13.65 24.30
C ALA A 107 48.38 14.46 25.49
N GLY A 108 49.20 15.35 26.07
CA GLY A 108 48.78 16.28 27.12
C GLY A 108 47.68 17.26 26.68
N GLN A 109 47.53 17.48 25.38
CA GLN A 109 46.47 18.31 24.78
C GLN A 109 45.32 17.46 24.19
N GLY A 110 45.25 16.17 24.52
CA GLY A 110 44.16 15.26 24.12
C GLY A 110 44.32 14.64 22.72
N ILE A 111 45.40 14.95 21.99
CA ILE A 111 45.69 14.36 20.68
C ILE A 111 46.42 13.03 20.90
N THR A 112 45.67 11.91 20.89
CA THR A 112 46.22 10.56 21.05
C THR A 112 45.98 9.71 19.80
N GLY A 113 46.99 8.95 19.35
CA GLY A 113 46.87 8.06 18.18
C GLY A 113 45.99 6.83 18.37
N LEU A 114 45.51 6.58 19.60
CA LEU A 114 44.67 5.43 19.95
C LEU A 114 43.20 5.60 19.51
N SER A 115 42.73 6.84 19.30
CA SER A 115 41.32 7.10 18.93
C SER A 115 40.94 6.36 17.63
N SER A 116 41.80 6.43 16.61
CA SER A 116 41.51 5.84 15.30
C SER A 116 41.48 4.31 15.27
N GLN A 117 42.25 3.63 16.13
CA GLN A 117 42.36 2.16 16.06
C GLN A 117 41.21 1.44 16.77
N ASN A 118 40.76 2.00 17.89
CA ASN A 118 39.59 1.51 18.62
C ASN A 118 38.30 1.73 17.83
N GLU A 119 38.14 2.89 17.18
CA GLU A 119 37.02 3.18 16.28
C GLU A 119 36.95 2.19 15.12
N ILE A 120 38.08 1.88 14.48
CA ILE A 120 38.15 0.88 13.40
C ILE A 120 37.73 -0.51 13.90
N GLN A 121 38.17 -0.91 15.10
CA GLN A 121 37.83 -2.23 15.64
C GLN A 121 36.35 -2.33 16.02
N GLN A 122 35.75 -1.25 16.52
CA GLN A 122 34.32 -1.18 16.83
C GLN A 122 33.48 -1.22 15.55
N LEU A 123 33.84 -0.43 14.54
CA LEU A 123 33.17 -0.44 13.23
C LEU A 123 33.22 -1.81 12.56
N LYS A 124 34.33 -2.55 12.69
CA LYS A 124 34.42 -3.94 12.19
C LYS A 124 33.41 -4.87 12.85
N ARG A 125 33.25 -4.80 14.17
CA ARG A 125 32.27 -5.61 14.90
C ARG A 125 30.84 -5.30 14.46
N GLU A 126 30.52 -4.01 14.30
CA GLU A 126 29.20 -3.60 13.78
C GLU A 126 28.96 -4.13 12.37
N ILE A 127 29.93 -4.03 11.47
CA ILE A 127 29.80 -4.54 10.08
C ILE A 127 29.52 -6.04 10.08
N ASP A 128 30.21 -6.82 10.92
CA ASP A 128 30.00 -8.27 11.00
C ASP A 128 28.61 -8.61 11.58
N GLU A 129 28.13 -7.83 12.54
CA GLU A 129 26.78 -7.98 13.10
C GLU A 129 25.69 -7.61 12.08
N TYR A 130 25.86 -6.52 11.34
CA TYR A 130 24.96 -6.13 10.26
C TYR A 130 24.93 -7.17 9.14
N LYS A 131 26.07 -7.74 8.75
CA LYS A 131 26.12 -8.83 7.77
C LYS A 131 25.32 -10.04 8.23
N LYS A 132 25.45 -10.44 9.49
CA LYS A 132 24.70 -11.56 10.05
C LYS A 132 23.19 -11.29 10.02
N LYS A 133 22.76 -10.11 10.46
CA LYS A 133 21.34 -9.70 10.38
C LYS A 133 20.83 -9.71 8.94
N ASN A 134 21.63 -9.23 7.98
CA ASN A 134 21.23 -9.20 6.57
C ASN A 134 21.00 -10.61 6.02
N SER A 135 21.87 -11.57 6.36
CA SER A 135 21.68 -12.97 5.98
C SER A 135 20.44 -13.60 6.63
N GLU A 136 20.12 -13.25 7.88
CA GLU A 136 18.88 -13.69 8.54
C GLU A 136 17.62 -13.11 7.86
N PHE A 137 17.67 -11.84 7.45
CA PHE A 137 16.58 -11.21 6.69
C PHE A 137 16.37 -11.87 5.32
N GLU A 138 17.44 -12.20 4.59
CA GLU A 138 17.35 -12.89 3.29
C GLU A 138 16.70 -14.28 3.41
N LEU A 139 17.00 -15.02 4.48
CA LEU A 139 16.36 -16.32 4.75
C LEU A 139 14.86 -16.16 5.02
N LYS A 140 14.49 -15.15 5.81
CA LYS A 140 13.08 -14.88 6.13
C LYS A 140 12.27 -14.43 4.91
N ASP A 141 12.85 -13.59 4.06
CA ASP A 141 12.22 -13.18 2.79
C ASP A 141 11.98 -14.38 1.87
N GLN A 142 12.92 -15.33 1.80
CA GLN A 142 12.74 -16.56 1.04
C GLN A 142 11.62 -17.46 1.61
N GLU A 143 11.48 -17.54 2.92
CA GLU A 143 10.38 -18.29 3.56
C GLU A 143 9.03 -17.64 3.28
N GLU A 144 8.91 -16.32 3.45
CA GLU A 144 7.67 -15.58 3.13
C GLU A 144 7.30 -15.71 1.65
N LYS A 145 8.28 -15.73 0.75
CA LYS A 145 8.05 -15.95 -0.68
C LYS A 145 7.49 -17.35 -0.96
N LYS A 146 8.01 -18.39 -0.31
CA LYS A 146 7.47 -19.76 -0.44
C LYS A 146 6.04 -19.87 0.09
N GLU A 147 5.75 -19.21 1.22
CA GLU A 147 4.41 -19.18 1.81
C GLU A 147 3.42 -18.47 0.88
N ASN A 148 3.83 -17.33 0.29
CA ASN A 148 3.04 -16.58 -0.69
C ASN A 148 2.75 -17.40 -1.95
N ASP A 149 3.73 -18.15 -2.48
CA ASP A 149 3.50 -19.01 -3.64
C ASP A 149 2.52 -20.14 -3.34
N LYS A 150 2.54 -20.68 -2.11
CA LYS A 150 1.57 -21.68 -1.64
C LYS A 150 0.17 -21.08 -1.53
N LEU A 151 0.03 -19.88 -0.97
CA LEU A 151 -1.24 -19.16 -0.89
C LEU A 151 -1.80 -18.86 -2.29
N LYS A 152 -0.97 -18.39 -3.24
CA LYS A 152 -1.39 -18.15 -4.62
C LYS A 152 -1.99 -19.40 -5.27
N ARG A 153 -1.35 -20.57 -5.09
CA ARG A 153 -1.89 -21.84 -5.60
C ARG A 153 -3.25 -22.18 -4.98
N LYS A 154 -3.42 -21.91 -3.68
CA LYS A 154 -4.69 -22.13 -2.98
C LYS A 154 -5.79 -21.18 -3.45
N ILE A 155 -5.45 -19.93 -3.76
CA ILE A 155 -6.39 -18.96 -4.34
C ILE A 155 -6.87 -19.46 -5.71
N ILE A 156 -5.96 -19.90 -6.59
CA ILE A 156 -6.32 -20.44 -7.90
C ILE A 156 -7.27 -21.64 -7.78
N ASP A 157 -6.99 -22.55 -6.85
CA ASP A 157 -7.84 -23.72 -6.59
C ASP A 157 -9.24 -23.32 -6.09
N LEU A 158 -9.32 -22.36 -5.16
CA LEU A 158 -10.59 -21.83 -4.66
C LEU A 158 -11.37 -21.07 -5.73
N GLU A 159 -10.69 -20.32 -6.61
CA GLU A 159 -11.32 -19.65 -7.75
C GLU A 159 -11.91 -20.66 -8.72
N HIS A 160 -11.20 -21.76 -9.00
CA HIS A 160 -11.72 -22.85 -9.83
C HIS A 160 -12.96 -23.50 -9.21
N GLN A 161 -12.91 -23.83 -7.91
CA GLN A 161 -14.07 -24.37 -7.18
C GLN A 161 -15.24 -23.39 -7.14
N LEU A 162 -14.97 -22.08 -7.05
CA LEU A 162 -15.99 -21.05 -7.11
C LEU A 162 -16.63 -20.98 -8.50
N GLU A 163 -15.85 -21.10 -9.56
CA GLU A 163 -16.36 -21.11 -10.94
C GLU A 163 -17.16 -22.39 -11.25
N GLU A 164 -16.75 -23.54 -10.70
CA GLU A 164 -17.51 -24.79 -10.78
C GLU A 164 -18.82 -24.76 -9.96
N SER A 165 -18.82 -24.05 -8.82
CA SER A 165 -20.00 -23.90 -7.96
C SER A 165 -20.94 -22.77 -8.38
N LYS A 166 -20.47 -21.82 -9.20
CA LYS A 166 -21.37 -20.91 -9.93
C LYS A 166 -22.20 -21.78 -10.87
N SER A 167 -23.46 -21.97 -10.52
CA SER A 167 -24.45 -22.46 -11.46
C SER A 167 -24.30 -21.64 -12.74
N LYS A 168 -24.07 -22.31 -13.89
CA LYS A 168 -24.27 -21.69 -15.21
C LYS A 168 -25.54 -20.84 -15.12
N PRO A 169 -25.62 -19.64 -15.73
CA PRO A 169 -26.89 -18.92 -15.84
C PRO A 169 -27.82 -19.79 -16.71
N GLY A 170 -28.42 -20.78 -16.08
CA GLY A 170 -29.47 -21.60 -16.63
C GLY A 170 -30.70 -20.73 -16.57
N ASP A 171 -31.37 -20.61 -17.71
CA ASP A 171 -32.74 -20.15 -17.73
C ASP A 171 -33.49 -20.91 -16.63
N ILE A 172 -34.10 -20.19 -15.70
CA ILE A 172 -34.90 -20.80 -14.64
C ILE A 172 -36.10 -21.41 -15.37
N PRO A 173 -36.25 -22.75 -15.42
CA PRO A 173 -37.37 -23.34 -16.13
C PRO A 173 -38.66 -22.96 -15.42
N ILE A 174 -39.51 -22.18 -16.10
CA ILE A 174 -40.84 -21.87 -15.62
C ILE A 174 -41.74 -23.04 -16.01
N SER A 175 -42.19 -23.82 -15.03
CA SER A 175 -43.31 -24.74 -15.24
C SER A 175 -44.60 -23.96 -15.06
N ILE A 176 -45.26 -23.61 -16.17
CA ILE A 176 -46.64 -23.12 -16.13
C ILE A 176 -47.53 -24.35 -15.98
N ASN A 177 -47.99 -24.63 -14.75
CA ASN A 177 -49.05 -25.61 -14.55
C ASN A 177 -50.35 -25.00 -15.06
N VAL A 178 -50.75 -25.37 -16.27
CA VAL A 178 -52.06 -25.04 -16.82
C VAL A 178 -53.06 -26.07 -16.29
N PRO A 179 -53.98 -25.71 -15.37
CA PRO A 179 -55.00 -26.64 -14.88
C PRO A 179 -55.95 -27.05 -16.02
N SER A 180 -56.56 -28.22 -15.89
CA SER A 180 -57.47 -28.83 -16.87
C SER A 180 -58.50 -27.83 -17.41
N GLY A 181 -58.44 -27.55 -18.71
CA GLY A 181 -59.30 -26.58 -19.39
C GLY A 181 -59.03 -26.58 -20.90
N ASN A 182 -59.91 -25.93 -21.67
CA ASN A 182 -59.74 -25.83 -23.12
C ASN A 182 -58.87 -24.62 -23.47
N TYR A 183 -57.63 -24.87 -23.90
CA TYR A 183 -56.71 -23.83 -24.35
C TYR A 183 -56.22 -24.13 -25.77
N THR A 184 -56.03 -23.09 -26.58
CA THR A 184 -55.52 -23.20 -27.96
C THR A 184 -54.01 -22.91 -27.95
N LYS A 185 -53.19 -23.89 -28.35
CA LYS A 185 -51.74 -23.73 -28.53
C LYS A 185 -51.44 -23.61 -30.02
N LYS A 186 -50.76 -22.56 -30.47
CA LYS A 186 -50.21 -22.50 -31.84
C LYS A 186 -48.87 -23.24 -31.89
N GLU A 187 -48.66 -24.03 -32.94
CA GLU A 187 -47.40 -24.75 -33.14
C GLU A 187 -46.26 -23.78 -33.46
N GLN A 188 -45.09 -24.03 -32.86
CA GLN A 188 -43.79 -23.41 -33.17
C GLN A 188 -43.58 -21.90 -32.92
N GLU A 189 -44.44 -21.24 -32.16
CA GLU A 189 -44.15 -19.91 -31.60
C GLU A 189 -44.00 -19.95 -30.07
N TYR A 190 -42.85 -19.47 -29.57
CA TYR A 190 -42.66 -19.06 -28.17
C TYR A 190 -42.97 -17.56 -28.00
N THR A 191 -44.00 -17.10 -28.70
CA THR A 191 -44.43 -15.70 -28.69
C THR A 191 -45.95 -15.69 -28.59
N TYR A 192 -46.47 -14.94 -27.64
CA TYR A 192 -47.89 -14.63 -27.55
C TYR A 192 -47.97 -13.11 -27.26
N THR A 193 -49.13 -12.50 -27.44
CA THR A 193 -49.38 -11.08 -27.13
C THR A 193 -50.74 -11.04 -26.44
N SER A 194 -50.86 -10.27 -25.35
CA SER A 194 -52.13 -10.16 -24.62
C SER A 194 -53.15 -9.42 -25.47
N THR A 195 -54.26 -10.07 -25.79
CA THR A 195 -55.39 -9.47 -26.52
C THR A 195 -56.51 -8.98 -25.60
N SER A 196 -56.33 -9.02 -24.28
CA SER A 196 -57.29 -8.44 -23.32
C SER A 196 -56.65 -8.12 -21.96
N GLU A 197 -57.36 -7.28 -21.20
CA GLU A 197 -57.01 -6.78 -19.88
C GLU A 197 -56.68 -7.92 -18.90
N PHE A 198 -55.45 -7.93 -18.37
CA PHE A 198 -55.14 -8.73 -17.20
C PHE A 198 -55.65 -8.03 -15.94
N SER A 199 -56.04 -8.83 -14.96
CA SER A 199 -56.63 -8.35 -13.72
C SER A 199 -55.57 -8.07 -12.68
N ASP A 200 -54.74 -9.05 -12.37
CA ASP A 200 -53.79 -8.91 -11.27
C ASP A 200 -52.42 -9.35 -11.78
N PHE A 201 -51.38 -8.56 -11.56
CA PHE A 201 -49.99 -8.96 -11.81
C PHE A 201 -49.15 -8.60 -10.59
N GLY A 202 -48.56 -9.59 -9.92
CA GLY A 202 -47.98 -9.34 -8.61
C GLY A 202 -47.15 -10.47 -8.03
N VAL A 203 -46.97 -10.39 -6.71
CA VAL A 203 -46.26 -11.36 -5.90
C VAL A 203 -47.15 -11.84 -4.75
N MET A 204 -47.06 -13.12 -4.44
CA MET A 204 -47.72 -13.72 -3.29
C MET A 204 -46.73 -14.54 -2.47
N LYS A 205 -47.05 -14.79 -1.19
CA LYS A 205 -46.25 -15.67 -0.34
C LYS A 205 -46.10 -17.05 -0.98
N ALA A 206 -44.89 -17.60 -0.95
CA ALA A 206 -44.63 -18.89 -1.57
C ALA A 206 -45.55 -19.99 -1.00
N GLY A 207 -46.09 -20.82 -1.89
CA GLY A 207 -47.02 -21.90 -1.54
C GLY A 207 -48.48 -21.46 -1.37
N LEU A 208 -48.79 -20.15 -1.41
CA LEU A 208 -50.17 -19.69 -1.49
C LEU A 208 -50.79 -20.17 -2.82
N SER A 209 -52.01 -20.68 -2.76
CA SER A 209 -52.78 -21.06 -3.94
C SER A 209 -54.14 -20.39 -3.87
N ILE A 210 -54.47 -19.63 -4.90
CA ILE A 210 -55.77 -18.96 -5.04
C ILE A 210 -56.63 -19.85 -5.95
N PRO A 211 -57.71 -20.47 -5.45
CA PRO A 211 -58.57 -21.32 -6.25
C PRO A 211 -59.25 -20.55 -7.39
N PHE A 212 -59.63 -21.29 -8.44
CA PHE A 212 -60.44 -20.72 -9.51
C PHE A 212 -61.76 -20.16 -8.96
N GLY A 213 -62.15 -18.98 -9.42
CA GLY A 213 -63.34 -18.26 -8.96
C GLY A 213 -63.13 -17.38 -7.73
N SER A 214 -61.99 -17.49 -7.04
CA SER A 214 -61.62 -16.60 -5.93
C SER A 214 -60.85 -15.37 -6.43
N ARG A 215 -60.92 -14.27 -5.67
CA ARG A 215 -60.13 -13.05 -5.97
C ARG A 215 -58.89 -12.96 -5.07
N SER A 216 -57.81 -12.43 -5.62
CA SER A 216 -56.52 -12.29 -4.91
C SER A 216 -56.62 -11.41 -3.66
N TYR A 217 -57.41 -10.34 -3.72
CA TYR A 217 -57.58 -9.40 -2.61
C TYR A 217 -58.60 -9.85 -1.54
N GLU A 218 -59.33 -10.95 -1.76
CA GLU A 218 -60.31 -11.49 -0.82
C GLU A 218 -59.63 -12.32 0.28
N GLN A 219 -60.26 -12.38 1.46
CA GLN A 219 -59.77 -13.23 2.54
C GLN A 219 -60.01 -14.71 2.22
N PRO A 220 -59.06 -15.62 2.54
CA PRO A 220 -57.83 -15.39 3.32
C PRO A 220 -56.60 -14.96 2.51
N TYR A 221 -56.71 -14.78 1.19
CA TYR A 221 -55.58 -14.61 0.27
C TYR A 221 -55.01 -13.18 0.23
N GLY A 222 -55.86 -12.17 0.47
CA GLY A 222 -55.52 -10.76 0.28
C GLY A 222 -54.40 -10.24 1.16
N LYS A 223 -54.16 -10.85 2.32
CA LYS A 223 -53.02 -10.50 3.20
C LYS A 223 -51.68 -11.04 2.67
N ASP A 224 -51.73 -12.19 1.99
CA ASP A 224 -50.56 -12.94 1.54
C ASP A 224 -50.28 -12.71 0.04
N SER A 225 -50.97 -11.76 -0.60
CA SER A 225 -50.79 -11.38 -2.00
C SER A 225 -50.84 -9.88 -2.19
N MET A 226 -49.98 -9.38 -3.08
CA MET A 226 -49.91 -7.96 -3.41
C MET A 226 -49.61 -7.79 -4.89
N PHE A 227 -50.39 -6.95 -5.57
CA PHE A 227 -50.39 -6.91 -7.03
C PHE A 227 -50.69 -5.53 -7.59
N PHE A 228 -50.34 -5.37 -8.86
CA PHE A 228 -50.60 -4.18 -9.66
C PHE A 228 -51.84 -4.43 -10.53
N TYR A 229 -52.78 -3.49 -10.49
CA TYR A 229 -54.00 -3.51 -11.31
C TYR A 229 -54.48 -2.10 -11.62
N CYS A 230 -54.77 -1.80 -12.88
CA CYS A 230 -55.30 -0.50 -13.32
C CYS A 230 -54.59 0.74 -12.74
N GLY A 231 -53.26 0.69 -12.58
CA GLY A 231 -52.46 1.80 -12.04
C GLY A 231 -52.39 1.87 -10.51
N TYR A 232 -53.04 0.93 -9.82
CA TYR A 232 -53.01 0.80 -8.37
C TYR A 232 -52.10 -0.35 -7.94
N VAL A 233 -51.60 -0.26 -6.71
CA VAL A 233 -51.01 -1.35 -5.95
C VAL A 233 -52.04 -1.81 -4.90
N TYR A 234 -52.45 -3.08 -4.95
CA TYR A 234 -53.46 -3.67 -4.09
C TYR A 234 -52.84 -4.63 -3.06
N GLN A 235 -53.32 -4.56 -1.81
CA GLN A 235 -53.13 -5.59 -0.79
C GLN A 235 -54.34 -5.58 0.14
N ASN A 236 -54.89 -6.75 0.47
CA ASN A 236 -55.92 -6.90 1.51
C ASN A 236 -57.07 -5.87 1.40
N THR A 237 -57.69 -5.76 0.23
CA THR A 237 -58.75 -4.78 -0.13
C THR A 237 -58.35 -3.30 -0.11
N LYS A 238 -57.13 -2.96 0.35
CA LYS A 238 -56.56 -1.62 0.26
C LYS A 238 -55.89 -1.44 -1.11
N PHE A 239 -55.91 -0.21 -1.61
CA PHE A 239 -55.25 0.14 -2.86
C PHE A 239 -54.62 1.52 -2.81
N THR A 240 -53.46 1.64 -3.46
CA THR A 240 -52.73 2.91 -3.58
C THR A 240 -52.55 3.25 -5.05
N LEU A 241 -53.05 4.41 -5.48
CA LEU A 241 -52.86 4.91 -6.84
C LEU A 241 -51.45 5.50 -7.01
N GLY A 242 -50.78 5.12 -8.09
CA GLY A 242 -49.53 5.78 -8.47
C GLY A 242 -48.98 5.40 -9.83
N ASN A 243 -49.36 4.26 -10.38
CA ASN A 243 -48.80 3.74 -11.62
C ASN A 243 -49.70 4.06 -12.81
N GLN A 244 -49.13 3.94 -14.01
CA GLN A 244 -49.92 3.94 -15.24
C GLN A 244 -50.81 2.69 -15.27
N ALA A 245 -52.06 2.85 -15.71
CA ALA A 245 -52.93 1.72 -16.01
C ALA A 245 -52.43 0.97 -17.25
N PHE A 246 -52.48 -0.36 -17.19
CA PHE A 246 -52.09 -1.21 -18.30
C PHE A 246 -53.04 -1.05 -19.48
N LYS A 247 -52.47 -1.13 -20.69
CA LYS A 247 -53.21 -1.12 -21.95
C LYS A 247 -52.89 -2.38 -22.74
N ASP A 248 -53.75 -2.70 -23.70
CA ASP A 248 -53.48 -3.79 -24.63
C ASP A 248 -52.12 -3.58 -25.32
N ASN A 249 -51.36 -4.67 -25.43
CA ASN A 249 -49.99 -4.72 -25.95
C ASN A 249 -48.91 -4.04 -25.07
N ASP A 250 -49.23 -3.56 -23.87
CA ASP A 250 -48.20 -3.15 -22.92
C ASP A 250 -47.37 -4.35 -22.47
N THR A 251 -46.06 -4.14 -22.33
CA THR A 251 -45.16 -5.08 -21.67
C THR A 251 -45.00 -4.69 -20.21
N ALA A 252 -45.40 -5.56 -19.28
CA ALA A 252 -45.20 -5.38 -17.85
C ALA A 252 -44.07 -6.25 -17.32
N VAL A 253 -43.22 -5.69 -16.45
CA VAL A 253 -42.14 -6.41 -15.77
C VAL A 253 -42.21 -6.13 -14.28
N ILE A 254 -42.08 -7.17 -13.47
CA ILE A 254 -41.83 -7.04 -12.03
C ILE A 254 -40.39 -7.43 -11.76
N GLU A 255 -39.62 -6.51 -11.19
CA GLU A 255 -38.31 -6.79 -10.62
C GLU A 255 -38.45 -6.94 -9.11
N ILE A 256 -38.05 -8.11 -8.57
CA ILE A 256 -37.96 -8.32 -7.12
C ILE A 256 -36.51 -8.22 -6.66
N ASN A 257 -36.28 -7.45 -5.60
CA ASN A 257 -35.00 -7.39 -4.92
C ASN A 257 -35.10 -8.06 -3.55
N LEU A 258 -34.65 -9.31 -3.48
CA LEU A 258 -34.63 -10.09 -2.24
C LEU A 258 -33.40 -9.81 -1.36
N LEU A 259 -32.41 -9.07 -1.90
CA LEU A 259 -31.16 -8.72 -1.20
C LEU A 259 -31.25 -7.36 -0.50
N SER A 260 -32.22 -6.50 -0.88
CA SER A 260 -32.44 -5.23 -0.20
C SER A 260 -33.12 -5.43 1.16
N VAL A 261 -32.91 -4.48 2.07
CA VAL A 261 -33.58 -4.42 3.37
C VAL A 261 -34.21 -3.03 3.51
N PRO A 262 -35.56 -2.91 3.40
CA PRO A 262 -36.53 -3.98 3.16
C PRO A 262 -36.44 -4.57 1.74
N ARG A 263 -36.90 -5.82 1.56
CA ARG A 263 -37.02 -6.46 0.23
C ARG A 263 -38.06 -5.72 -0.59
N THR A 264 -37.85 -5.51 -1.89
CA THR A 264 -38.75 -4.70 -2.72
C THR A 264 -39.22 -5.41 -3.98
N SER A 265 -40.32 -4.91 -4.55
CA SER A 265 -40.83 -5.28 -5.86
C SER A 265 -41.24 -4.02 -6.63
N HIS A 266 -40.70 -3.86 -7.85
CA HIS A 266 -40.89 -2.70 -8.70
C HIS A 266 -41.53 -3.09 -10.03
N LEU A 267 -42.50 -2.28 -10.47
CA LEU A 267 -43.18 -2.45 -11.75
C LEU A 267 -42.52 -1.59 -12.82
N PHE A 268 -42.35 -2.15 -14.02
CA PHE A 268 -42.01 -1.43 -15.23
C PHE A 268 -43.07 -1.68 -16.29
N ILE A 269 -43.47 -0.64 -17.01
CA ILE A 269 -44.41 -0.71 -18.14
C ILE A 269 -43.70 -0.17 -19.37
N ASN A 270 -43.59 -0.99 -20.42
CA ASN A 270 -42.86 -0.69 -21.66
C ASN A 270 -41.41 -0.21 -21.38
N GLY A 271 -40.76 -0.84 -20.41
CA GLY A 271 -39.40 -0.50 -19.96
C GLY A 271 -39.30 0.73 -19.05
N VAL A 272 -40.41 1.40 -18.74
CA VAL A 272 -40.45 2.59 -17.87
C VAL A 272 -40.82 2.20 -16.45
N GLN A 273 -39.93 2.48 -15.50
CA GLN A 273 -40.16 2.26 -14.07
C GLN A 273 -41.37 3.06 -13.57
N GLN A 274 -42.25 2.40 -12.81
CA GLN A 274 -43.45 3.00 -12.25
C GLN A 274 -43.21 3.48 -10.80
N PRO A 275 -43.87 4.58 -10.37
CA PRO A 275 -43.52 5.26 -9.12
C PRO A 275 -44.02 4.57 -7.85
N ALA A 276 -45.16 3.87 -7.90
CA ALA A 276 -45.64 3.10 -6.77
C ALA A 276 -45.02 1.69 -6.78
N TYR A 277 -44.34 1.33 -5.70
CA TYR A 277 -43.61 0.08 -5.55
C TYR A 277 -43.94 -0.59 -4.21
N ILE A 278 -43.64 -1.88 -4.14
CA ILE A 278 -43.89 -2.72 -2.97
C ILE A 278 -42.60 -2.81 -2.14
N SER A 279 -42.71 -2.66 -0.82
CA SER A 279 -41.61 -2.94 0.09
C SER A 279 -42.02 -3.90 1.20
N GLY A 280 -41.03 -4.54 1.82
CA GLY A 280 -41.24 -5.47 2.93
C GLY A 280 -41.73 -6.85 2.49
N ILE A 281 -41.53 -7.24 1.23
CA ILE A 281 -41.99 -8.55 0.75
C ILE A 281 -41.37 -9.71 1.59
N PRO A 282 -42.11 -10.81 1.80
CA PRO A 282 -41.63 -11.96 2.58
C PRO A 282 -40.34 -12.58 2.05
N GLU A 283 -39.70 -13.43 2.86
CA GLU A 283 -38.47 -14.14 2.49
C GLU A 283 -38.64 -15.08 1.30
N SER A 284 -39.83 -15.66 1.15
CA SER A 284 -40.17 -16.53 0.05
C SER A 284 -41.47 -16.07 -0.59
N VAL A 285 -41.38 -15.72 -1.87
CA VAL A 285 -42.50 -15.25 -2.69
C VAL A 285 -42.51 -15.96 -4.04
N GLN A 286 -43.67 -15.94 -4.70
CA GLN A 286 -43.86 -16.42 -6.06
C GLN A 286 -44.58 -15.35 -6.88
N TYR A 287 -44.23 -15.26 -8.16
CA TYR A 287 -44.96 -14.40 -9.10
C TYR A 287 -46.33 -15.00 -9.40
N PHE A 288 -47.31 -14.14 -9.62
CA PHE A 288 -48.63 -14.57 -10.06
C PHE A 288 -49.29 -13.56 -10.97
N PHE A 289 -50.25 -14.06 -11.75
CA PHE A 289 -51.17 -13.24 -12.50
C PHE A 289 -52.54 -13.91 -12.57
N LEU A 290 -53.61 -13.12 -12.62
CA LEU A 290 -54.98 -13.60 -12.72
C LEU A 290 -55.73 -12.94 -13.88
N PHE A 291 -56.63 -13.72 -14.48
CA PHE A 291 -57.50 -13.29 -15.58
C PHE A 291 -58.96 -13.17 -15.11
N GLN A 292 -59.62 -12.09 -15.53
CA GLN A 292 -61.03 -11.84 -15.22
C GLN A 292 -61.98 -12.42 -16.27
N SER A 293 -61.49 -12.62 -17.50
CA SER A 293 -62.32 -13.03 -18.65
C SER A 293 -61.86 -14.37 -19.23
N GLN A 294 -62.83 -15.20 -19.60
CA GLN A 294 -62.57 -16.41 -20.36
C GLN A 294 -61.95 -16.07 -21.72
N GLY A 295 -60.91 -16.80 -22.11
CA GLY A 295 -60.19 -16.56 -23.37
C GLY A 295 -59.11 -15.48 -23.29
N ALA A 296 -58.93 -14.81 -22.14
CA ALA A 296 -57.77 -13.96 -21.90
C ALA A 296 -56.49 -14.80 -21.86
N SER A 297 -55.39 -14.21 -22.34
CA SER A 297 -54.09 -14.88 -22.37
C SER A 297 -52.96 -13.90 -22.09
N ILE A 298 -51.87 -14.37 -21.49
CA ILE A 298 -50.65 -13.59 -21.27
C ILE A 298 -49.45 -14.34 -21.84
N THR A 299 -48.38 -13.60 -22.07
CA THR A 299 -47.10 -14.14 -22.54
C THR A 299 -46.03 -13.84 -21.52
N VAL A 300 -45.36 -14.88 -21.06
CA VAL A 300 -44.16 -14.70 -20.25
C VAL A 300 -42.98 -14.57 -21.20
N LEU A 301 -42.47 -13.34 -21.36
CA LEU A 301 -41.38 -13.06 -22.30
C LEU A 301 -40.02 -13.54 -21.79
N SER A 302 -39.77 -13.39 -20.48
CA SER A 302 -38.54 -13.87 -19.86
C SER A 302 -38.66 -13.90 -18.33
N LEU A 303 -37.88 -14.77 -17.69
CA LEU A 303 -37.55 -14.70 -16.27
C LEU A 303 -36.04 -14.75 -16.15
N LYS A 304 -35.43 -13.68 -15.65
CA LYS A 304 -33.98 -13.55 -15.59
C LYS A 304 -33.56 -13.19 -14.18
N ARG A 305 -32.48 -13.83 -13.71
CA ARG A 305 -31.78 -13.37 -12.51
C ARG A 305 -30.87 -12.22 -12.89
N LEU A 306 -31.04 -11.09 -12.22
CA LEU A 306 -30.20 -9.90 -12.41
C LEU A 306 -29.06 -9.92 -11.39
N SER A 307 -27.86 -9.50 -11.81
CA SER A 307 -26.70 -9.36 -10.92
C SER A 307 -26.70 -8.04 -10.14
N THR A 308 -27.42 -7.03 -10.65
CA THR A 308 -27.61 -5.72 -10.03
C THR A 308 -29.05 -5.22 -10.30
N PRO A 309 -29.66 -4.43 -9.40
CA PRO A 309 -30.99 -3.86 -9.62
C PRO A 309 -31.01 -2.91 -10.82
N THR A 310 -32.12 -2.88 -11.59
CA THR A 310 -32.26 -1.94 -12.73
C THR A 310 -33.03 -0.67 -12.37
N ILE A 311 -33.45 -0.55 -11.11
CA ILE A 311 -34.18 0.61 -10.63
C ILE A 311 -33.35 1.90 -10.69
N VAL A 312 -34.01 2.99 -11.06
CA VAL A 312 -33.49 4.35 -10.99
C VAL A 312 -34.10 5.10 -9.81
N ASN A 313 -33.33 6.03 -9.23
CA ASN A 313 -33.83 6.93 -8.19
C ASN A 313 -34.84 7.91 -8.80
N MET A 314 -36.07 7.90 -8.30
CA MET A 314 -37.13 8.82 -8.71
C MET A 314 -37.55 9.69 -7.52
N SER A 315 -37.87 10.96 -7.76
CA SER A 315 -38.28 11.90 -6.72
C SER A 315 -39.74 11.76 -6.28
N ASN A 316 -40.57 11.11 -7.10
CA ASN A 316 -42.01 10.95 -6.92
C ASN A 316 -42.43 9.52 -6.55
N THR A 317 -41.57 8.77 -5.85
CA THR A 317 -41.88 7.39 -5.45
C THR A 317 -42.98 7.32 -4.40
N LYS A 318 -43.76 6.24 -4.45
CA LYS A 318 -44.79 5.91 -3.46
C LYS A 318 -44.55 4.50 -2.95
N GLU A 319 -44.08 4.39 -1.72
CA GLU A 319 -43.90 3.10 -1.06
C GLU A 319 -45.25 2.55 -0.60
N VAL A 320 -45.53 1.29 -0.94
CA VAL A 320 -46.63 0.52 -0.37
C VAL A 320 -46.01 -0.65 0.39
N LYS A 321 -46.15 -0.64 1.71
CA LYS A 321 -45.56 -1.65 2.58
C LYS A 321 -46.45 -2.88 2.59
N TRP A 322 -45.82 -4.05 2.52
CA TRP A 322 -46.48 -5.33 2.76
C TRP A 322 -46.91 -5.41 4.23
N GLU A 323 -48.22 -5.45 4.48
CA GLU A 323 -48.82 -5.52 5.81
C GLU A 323 -49.34 -6.91 6.19
#